data_AF-A0A6B1GHD5-F1
#
_entry.id   AF-A0A6B1GHD5-F1
#
_cell.length_a   1.000
_cell.length_b   1.000
_cell.length_c   1.000
_cell.angle_alpha   90.00
_cell.angle_beta   90.00
_cell.angle_gamma   90.00
#
_symmetry.space_group_name_H-M   'P 1'
#
loop_
_entity.id
_entity.type
_entity.pdbx_description
1 polymer ?
#
loop_
_entity_poly.entity_id
_entity_poly.type
_entity_poly.pdbx_seq_one_letter_code
_entity_poly.pdbx_strand_id
1 'polypeptide(L)'
;MPAARSNFFHGKLGVVMQARDILDETHKLEESGMERSWAEAVAKTIAKAVEPLATTADLEAESKARRKDFETLRAELKSESNALRKDLKEAINEKSDANIALLREEMKSTILSLKVWLLVILLGMWGSLSALILYTQ
;
A
#
# COMPACT_ATOMS: atom_id res chain seq x y z
N MET A 1 -16.23 -56.42 22.46
CA MET A 1 -15.72 -55.10 22.90
C MET A 1 -15.20 -54.33 21.68
N PRO A 2 -15.34 -52.99 21.63
CA PRO A 2 -15.72 -52.25 20.43
C PRO A 2 -14.70 -51.18 19.95
N ALA A 3 -15.12 -50.41 18.93
CA ALA A 3 -14.58 -49.14 18.39
C ALA A 3 -13.53 -49.27 17.26
N ALA A 4 -13.57 -48.49 16.17
CA ALA A 4 -14.04 -47.12 16.06
C ALA A 4 -14.64 -46.78 14.67
N ARG A 5 -15.79 -46.09 14.70
CA ARG A 5 -16.24 -45.13 13.68
C ARG A 5 -15.21 -43.99 13.59
N SER A 6 -15.03 -43.40 12.41
CA SER A 6 -15.08 -41.93 12.20
C SER A 6 -14.65 -41.60 10.76
N ASN A 7 -15.51 -40.95 9.99
CA ASN A 7 -15.26 -39.63 9.36
C ASN A 7 -15.02 -39.78 7.84
N PHE A 8 -15.51 -38.91 6.95
CA PHE A 8 -16.17 -37.64 7.14
C PHE A 8 -16.91 -37.32 5.82
N PHE A 9 -18.14 -36.83 5.96
CA PHE A 9 -18.94 -36.25 4.89
C PHE A 9 -18.12 -35.25 4.06
N HIS A 10 -17.87 -35.56 2.79
CA HIS A 10 -17.49 -34.54 1.82
C HIS A 10 -18.76 -33.81 1.39
N GLY A 11 -19.04 -32.73 2.11
CA GLY A 11 -20.13 -31.79 1.84
C GLY A 11 -19.98 -31.14 0.47
N LYS A 12 -20.68 -31.70 -0.51
CA LYS A 12 -21.18 -30.97 -1.68
C LYS A 12 -22.54 -30.39 -1.29
N LEU A 13 -22.53 -29.20 -0.69
CA LEU A 13 -23.73 -28.39 -0.46
C LEU A 13 -23.46 -27.02 -1.09
N GLY A 14 -23.51 -27.00 -2.42
CA GLY A 14 -23.90 -25.79 -3.14
C GLY A 14 -25.41 -25.69 -2.95
N VAL A 15 -25.84 -24.83 -2.04
CA VAL A 15 -27.18 -24.87 -1.48
C VAL A 15 -28.18 -24.20 -2.41
N VAL A 16 -28.47 -24.87 -3.52
CA VAL A 16 -29.73 -24.70 -4.26
C VAL A 16 -30.30 -26.11 -4.36
N MET A 17 -31.18 -26.43 -3.41
CA MET A 17 -31.84 -27.73 -3.32
C MET A 17 -32.64 -27.93 -4.61
N GLN A 18 -32.14 -28.77 -5.53
CA GLN A 18 -32.86 -29.04 -6.77
C GLN A 18 -34.12 -29.84 -6.43
N ALA A 19 -35.13 -29.82 -7.30
CA ALA A 19 -36.39 -30.56 -7.07
C ALA A 19 -36.16 -32.06 -6.75
N ARG A 20 -35.05 -32.62 -7.21
CA ARG A 20 -34.59 -33.98 -6.91
C ARG A 20 -34.06 -34.14 -5.48
N ASP A 21 -33.31 -33.15 -4.98
CA ASP A 21 -32.81 -33.15 -3.59
C ASP A 21 -33.94 -32.99 -2.58
N ILE A 22 -34.98 -32.21 -2.93
CA ILE A 22 -36.20 -32.08 -2.11
C ILE A 22 -36.89 -33.44 -1.98
N LEU A 23 -36.98 -34.20 -3.08
CA LEU A 23 -37.60 -35.53 -3.08
C LEU A 23 -36.84 -36.53 -2.20
N ASP A 24 -35.51 -36.54 -2.30
CA ASP A 24 -34.65 -37.43 -1.51
C ASP A 24 -34.71 -37.08 -0.01
N GLU A 25 -34.75 -35.80 0.35
CA GLU A 25 -34.92 -35.39 1.75
C GLU A 25 -36.33 -35.66 2.28
N THR A 26 -37.38 -35.55 1.47
CA THR A 26 -38.72 -35.99 1.86
C THR A 26 -38.79 -37.49 2.12
N HIS A 27 -38.10 -38.30 1.34
CA HIS A 27 -38.06 -39.74 1.53
C HIS A 27 -37.35 -40.11 2.84
N LYS A 28 -36.24 -39.44 3.17
CA LYS A 28 -35.55 -39.63 4.46
C LYS A 28 -36.40 -39.21 5.67
N LEU A 29 -37.22 -38.17 5.52
CA LEU A 29 -38.17 -37.75 6.54
C LEU A 29 -39.30 -38.78 6.67
N GLU A 30 -39.80 -39.34 5.58
CA GLU A 30 -40.80 -40.42 5.57
C GLU A 30 -40.26 -41.70 6.25
N GLU A 31 -39.00 -42.08 5.96
CA GLU A 31 -38.28 -43.18 6.63
C GLU A 31 -38.11 -42.96 8.14
N SER A 32 -38.13 -41.71 8.61
CA SER A 32 -38.09 -41.38 10.04
C SER A 32 -39.46 -41.49 10.76
N GLY A 33 -40.49 -41.96 10.05
CA GLY A 33 -41.86 -42.12 10.57
C GLY A 33 -42.73 -40.88 10.39
N MET A 34 -42.29 -39.91 9.58
CA MET A 34 -43.03 -38.69 9.30
C MET A 34 -44.04 -38.92 8.18
N GLU A 35 -45.28 -38.46 8.34
CA GLU A 35 -46.27 -38.54 7.26
C GLU A 35 -45.78 -37.76 6.03
N ARG A 36 -45.89 -38.35 4.84
CA ARG A 36 -45.36 -37.81 3.59
C ARG A 36 -45.80 -36.37 3.31
N SER A 37 -47.05 -36.04 3.64
CA SER A 37 -47.63 -34.69 3.52
C SER A 37 -46.89 -33.67 4.40
N TRP A 38 -46.51 -34.07 5.60
CA TRP A 38 -45.75 -33.24 6.54
C TRP A 38 -44.27 -33.16 6.15
N ALA A 39 -43.68 -34.28 5.71
CA ALA A 39 -42.31 -34.31 5.18
C ALA A 39 -42.13 -33.34 3.99
N GLU A 40 -43.06 -33.35 3.03
CA GLU A 40 -43.07 -32.43 1.88
C GLU A 40 -43.22 -30.97 2.30
N ALA A 41 -44.09 -30.69 3.27
CA ALA A 41 -44.26 -29.34 3.81
C ALA A 41 -42.97 -28.82 4.48
N VAL A 42 -42.31 -29.67 5.27
CA VAL A 42 -41.05 -29.33 5.95
C VAL A 42 -39.92 -29.11 4.95
N ALA A 43 -39.71 -30.02 4.00
CA ALA A 43 -38.66 -29.91 3.00
C ALA A 43 -38.83 -28.64 2.13
N LYS A 44 -40.07 -28.33 1.72
CA LYS A 44 -40.37 -27.12 0.93
C LYS A 44 -40.18 -25.83 1.74
N THR A 45 -40.51 -25.86 3.03
CA THR A 45 -40.32 -24.71 3.93
C THR A 45 -38.83 -24.45 4.18
N ILE A 46 -38.04 -25.51 4.38
CA ILE A 46 -36.58 -25.42 4.52
C ILE A 46 -35.94 -24.91 3.23
N ALA A 47 -36.31 -25.45 2.07
CA ALA A 47 -35.78 -24.99 0.78
C ALA A 47 -36.03 -23.48 0.57
N LYS A 48 -37.24 -23.00 0.86
CA LYS A 48 -37.60 -21.58 0.76
C LYS A 48 -36.88 -20.69 1.78
N ALA A 49 -36.63 -21.21 2.99
CA ALA A 49 -35.90 -20.47 4.03
C ALA A 49 -34.40 -20.35 3.73
N VAL A 50 -33.86 -21.29 2.95
CA VAL A 50 -32.43 -21.39 2.65
C VAL A 50 -32.07 -20.70 1.32
N GLU A 51 -33.01 -20.55 0.39
CA GLU A 51 -32.86 -19.80 -0.87
C GLU A 51 -32.22 -18.40 -0.75
N PRO A 52 -32.54 -17.56 0.26
CA PRO A 52 -31.90 -16.24 0.39
C PRO A 52 -30.54 -16.27 1.11
N LEU A 53 -30.05 -17.42 1.57
CA LEU A 53 -28.79 -17.49 2.30
C LEU A 53 -27.60 -17.47 1.33
N ALA A 54 -26.62 -16.60 1.63
CA ALA A 54 -25.35 -16.60 0.92
C ALA A 54 -24.73 -17.99 0.98
N THR A 55 -24.40 -18.54 -0.18
CA THR A 55 -23.82 -19.88 -0.26
C THR A 55 -22.37 -19.84 0.18
N THR A 56 -21.82 -21.00 0.54
CA THR A 56 -20.39 -21.14 0.82
C THR A 56 -19.53 -20.69 -0.37
N ALA A 57 -20.01 -20.88 -1.60
CA ALA A 57 -19.36 -20.41 -2.81
C ALA A 57 -19.30 -18.87 -2.88
N ASP A 58 -20.36 -18.17 -2.46
CA ASP A 58 -20.39 -16.71 -2.43
C ASP A 58 -19.38 -16.15 -1.42
N LEU A 59 -19.32 -16.77 -0.23
CA LEU A 59 -18.35 -16.40 0.81
C LEU A 59 -16.90 -16.65 0.37
N GLU A 60 -16.65 -17.77 -0.32
CA GLU A 60 -15.32 -18.06 -0.89
C GLU A 60 -14.94 -17.09 -2.01
N ALA A 61 -15.89 -16.72 -2.86
CA ALA A 61 -15.68 -15.74 -3.92
C ALA A 61 -15.36 -14.36 -3.34
N GLU A 62 -16.11 -13.91 -2.33
CA GLU A 62 -15.88 -12.64 -1.65
C GLU A 62 -14.54 -12.65 -0.88
N SER A 63 -14.17 -13.76 -0.24
CA SER A 63 -12.87 -13.92 0.40
C SER A 63 -11.70 -13.82 -0.59
N LYS A 64 -11.82 -14.46 -1.76
CA LYS A 64 -10.82 -14.37 -2.83
C LYS A 64 -10.73 -12.94 -3.40
N ALA A 65 -11.88 -12.30 -3.63
CA ALA A 65 -11.93 -10.91 -4.09
C ALA A 65 -11.21 -9.97 -3.10
N ARG A 66 -11.56 -10.05 -1.81
CA ARG A 66 -10.91 -9.24 -0.76
C ARG A 66 -9.40 -9.48 -0.69
N ARG A 67 -8.94 -10.73 -0.79
CA ARG A 67 -7.50 -11.02 -0.80
C ARG A 67 -6.79 -10.36 -1.97
N LYS A 68 -7.40 -10.42 -3.16
CA LYS A 68 -6.85 -9.77 -4.36
C LYS A 68 -6.80 -8.25 -4.20
N ASP A 69 -7.84 -7.65 -3.61
CA ASP A 69 -7.86 -6.22 -3.34
C ASP A 69 -6.75 -5.83 -2.36
N PHE A 70 -6.55 -6.61 -1.29
CA PHE A 70 -5.44 -6.42 -0.36
C PHE A 70 -4.06 -6.53 -1.02
N GLU A 71 -3.86 -7.51 -1.89
CA GLU A 71 -2.60 -7.67 -2.64
C GLU A 71 -2.35 -6.49 -3.58
N THR A 72 -3.41 -6.00 -4.23
CA THR A 72 -3.37 -4.84 -5.13
C THR A 72 -2.99 -3.58 -4.36
N LEU A 73 -3.68 -3.28 -3.26
CA LEU A 73 -3.37 -2.15 -2.38
C LEU A 73 -1.95 -2.22 -1.84
N ARG A 74 -1.47 -3.41 -1.48
CA ARG A 74 -0.09 -3.60 -1.01
C ARG A 74 0.94 -3.32 -2.10
N ALA A 75 0.65 -3.69 -3.35
CA ALA A 75 1.51 -3.40 -4.49
C ALA A 75 1.53 -1.90 -4.80
N GLU A 76 0.37 -1.25 -4.80
CA GLU A 76 0.22 0.20 -4.99
C GLU A 76 0.98 0.99 -3.94
N LEU A 77 0.77 0.71 -2.65
CA LEU A 77 1.47 1.38 -1.55
C LEU A 77 2.99 1.20 -1.64
N LYS A 78 3.47 0.03 -2.06
CA LYS A 78 4.90 -0.21 -2.26
C LYS A 78 5.45 0.60 -3.42
N SER A 79 4.69 0.72 -4.51
CA SER A 79 5.04 1.54 -5.67
C SER A 79 5.12 3.01 -5.30
N GLU A 80 4.07 3.54 -4.66
CA GLU A 80 4.01 4.94 -4.22
C GLU A 80 5.12 5.27 -3.21
N SER A 81 5.39 4.38 -2.25
CA SER A 81 6.49 4.57 -1.31
C SER A 81 7.85 4.67 -2.00
N ASN A 82 8.09 3.88 -3.04
CA ASN A 82 9.32 3.93 -3.80
C ASN A 82 9.42 5.21 -4.66
N ALA A 83 8.30 5.63 -5.28
CA ALA A 83 8.23 6.87 -6.02
C ALA A 83 8.54 8.07 -5.11
N LEU A 84 7.85 8.18 -3.97
CA LEU A 84 8.10 9.26 -3.00
C LEU A 84 9.54 9.30 -2.49
N ARG A 85 10.17 8.14 -2.26
CA ARG A 85 11.59 8.08 -1.88
C ARG A 85 12.50 8.60 -2.98
N LYS A 86 12.19 8.30 -4.24
CA LYS A 86 12.94 8.78 -5.39
C LYS A 86 12.79 10.29 -5.53
N ASP A 87 11.56 10.78 -5.53
CA ASP A 87 11.23 12.20 -5.70
C ASP A 87 11.87 13.03 -4.58
N LEU A 88 11.82 12.56 -3.33
CA LEU A 88 12.46 13.25 -2.21
C LEU A 88 13.98 13.31 -2.36
N LYS A 89 14.60 12.22 -2.83
CA LYS A 89 16.05 12.17 -3.05
C LYS A 89 16.46 13.13 -4.18
N GLU A 90 15.70 13.17 -5.26
CA GLU A 90 15.94 14.09 -6.38
C GLU A 90 15.78 15.55 -5.92
N ALA A 91 14.70 15.88 -5.22
CA ALA A 91 14.48 17.23 -4.70
C ALA A 91 15.58 17.69 -3.72
N ILE A 92 16.08 16.78 -2.86
CA ILE A 92 17.19 17.07 -1.96
C ILE A 92 18.46 17.37 -2.76
N ASN A 93 18.79 16.53 -3.73
CA ASN A 93 19.98 16.68 -4.56
C ASN A 93 19.95 17.99 -5.37
N GLU A 94 18.84 18.28 -6.05
CA GLU A 94 18.68 19.51 -6.82
C GLU A 94 18.85 20.75 -5.94
N LYS A 95 18.21 20.75 -4.77
CA LYS A 95 18.31 21.86 -3.82
C LYS A 95 19.72 22.00 -3.25
N SER A 96 20.39 20.89 -2.93
CA SER A 96 21.76 20.94 -2.44
C SER A 96 22.72 21.44 -3.52
N ASP A 97 22.58 20.98 -4.75
CA ASP A 97 23.44 21.37 -5.87
C ASP A 97 23.28 22.85 -6.19
N ALA A 98 22.03 23.34 -6.20
CA ALA A 98 21.74 24.78 -6.35
C ALA A 98 22.39 25.61 -5.23
N ASN A 99 22.24 25.19 -3.97
CA ASN A 99 22.84 25.89 -2.83
C ASN A 99 24.38 25.88 -2.90
N ILE A 100 24.99 24.76 -3.30
CA ILE A 100 26.45 24.65 -3.47
C ILE A 100 26.91 25.59 -4.59
N ALA A 101 26.17 25.67 -5.70
CA ALA A 101 26.49 26.56 -6.81
C ALA A 101 26.43 28.04 -6.37
N LEU A 102 25.38 28.43 -5.65
CA LEU A 102 25.24 29.78 -5.10
C LEU A 102 26.37 30.12 -4.13
N LEU A 103 26.66 29.23 -3.16
CA LEU A 103 27.76 29.41 -2.22
C LEU A 103 29.12 29.57 -2.93
N ARG A 104 29.35 28.80 -4.00
CA ARG A 104 30.57 28.91 -4.80
C ARG A 104 30.70 30.27 -5.48
N GLU A 105 29.60 30.82 -6.01
CA GLU A 105 29.60 32.18 -6.60
C GLU A 105 29.80 33.27 -5.54
N GLU A 106 29.13 33.17 -4.40
CA GLU A 106 29.34 34.09 -3.28
C GLU A 106 30.79 34.09 -2.79
N MET A 107 31.41 32.91 -2.68
CA MET A 107 32.82 32.78 -2.31
C MET A 107 33.75 33.42 -3.35
N LYS A 108 33.52 33.20 -4.65
CA LYS A 108 34.33 33.84 -5.71
C LYS A 108 34.22 35.36 -5.64
N SER A 109 33.00 35.88 -5.48
CA SER A 109 32.75 37.31 -5.33
C SER A 109 33.47 37.88 -4.12
N THR A 110 33.40 37.21 -2.98
CA THR A 110 34.09 37.61 -1.74
C THR A 110 35.61 37.59 -1.89
N ILE A 111 36.16 36.59 -2.58
CA ILE A 111 37.62 36.55 -2.85
C ILE A 111 38.04 37.71 -3.76
N LEU A 112 37.26 38.02 -4.78
CA LEU A 112 37.54 39.15 -5.68
C LEU A 112 37.48 40.48 -4.92
N SER A 113 36.46 40.68 -4.09
CA SER A 113 36.35 41.90 -3.28
C SER A 113 37.54 42.03 -2.32
N LEU A 114 37.93 40.96 -1.63
CA LEU A 114 39.11 40.94 -0.76
C LEU A 114 40.40 41.30 -1.52
N LYS A 115 40.60 40.75 -2.73
CA LYS A 115 41.75 41.10 -3.57
C LYS A 115 41.76 42.59 -3.93
N VAL A 116 40.61 43.16 -4.29
CA VAL A 116 40.49 44.60 -4.61
C VAL A 116 40.82 45.43 -3.37
N TRP A 117 40.26 45.11 -2.21
CA TRP A 117 40.55 45.81 -0.95
C TRP A 117 42.03 45.75 -0.59
N LEU A 118 42.67 44.60 -0.72
CA LEU A 118 44.10 44.44 -0.49
C LEU A 118 44.92 45.37 -1.39
N LEU A 119 44.60 45.45 -2.69
CA LEU A 119 45.29 46.33 -3.62
C LEU A 119 45.12 47.80 -3.27
N VAL A 120 43.91 48.23 -2.88
CA VAL A 120 43.64 49.60 -2.44
C VAL A 120 44.50 49.96 -1.22
N ILE A 121 44.59 49.06 -0.24
CA ILE A 121 45.41 49.26 0.96
C ILE A 121 46.89 49.35 0.59
N LEU A 122 47.40 48.45 -0.24
CA LEU A 122 48.81 48.45 -0.66
C LEU A 122 49.18 49.73 -1.41
N LEU A 123 48.32 50.21 -2.32
CA LEU A 123 48.52 51.49 -3.01
C LEU A 123 48.53 52.67 -2.04
N GLY A 124 47.63 52.68 -1.05
CA GLY A 124 47.60 53.71 -0.01
C GLY A 124 48.88 53.73 0.85
N MET A 125 49.39 52.54 1.22
CA MET A 125 50.66 52.41 1.94
C MET A 125 51.84 52.91 1.10
N TRP A 126 51.87 52.53 -0.18
CA TRP A 126 52.95 52.94 -1.09
C TRP A 126 52.96 54.45 -1.32
N GLY A 127 51.77 55.06 -1.50
CA GLY A 127 51.61 56.51 -1.59
C GLY A 127 52.12 57.24 -0.33
N SER A 128 51.72 56.76 0.85
CA SER A 128 52.19 57.31 2.13
C SER A 128 53.71 57.22 2.29
N LEU A 129 54.31 56.09 1.93
CA LEU A 129 55.76 55.89 1.99
C LEU A 129 56.50 56.84 1.04
N SER A 130 55.99 57.00 -0.20
CA SER A 130 56.59 57.91 -1.19
C SER A 130 56.54 59.38 -0.75
N ALA A 131 55.43 59.80 -0.13
CA ALA A 131 55.29 61.15 0.42
C ALA A 131 56.28 61.41 1.57
N LEU A 132 56.50 60.42 2.45
CA LEU A 132 57.47 60.54 3.54
C LEU A 132 58.90 60.69 3.02
N ILE A 133 59.29 59.90 2.00
CA ILE A 133 60.63 59.99 1.38
C ILE A 133 60.86 61.37 0.79
N LEU A 134 59.91 61.89 0.01
CA LEU A 134 59.98 63.22 -0.60
C LEU A 134 60.06 64.35 0.44
N TYR A 135 59.41 64.20 1.59
CA TYR A 135 59.46 65.19 2.67
C TYR A 135 60.82 65.23 3.38
N THR A 136 61.58 64.14 3.34
CA THR A 136 62.89 64.02 4.03
C THR A 136 64.10 64.39 3.17
N GLN A 137 63.93 64.60 1.86
CA GLN A 137 64.98 65.05 0.94
C GLN A 137 64.94 66.57 0.73
#